data_AF-A0A6G0FHF8-F1
#
_entry.id   AF-A0A6G0FHF8-F1
#
_cell.length_a   1.000
_cell.length_b   1.000
_cell.length_c   1.000
_cell.angle_alpha   90.00
_cell.angle_beta   90.00
_cell.angle_gamma   90.00
#
_symmetry.space_group_name_H-M   'P 1'
#
loop_
_entity.id
_entity.type
_entity.pdbx_description
1 polymer ?
#
loop_
_entity_poly.entity_id
_entity_poly.type
_entity_poly.pdbx_seq_one_letter_code
_entity_poly.pdbx_strand_id
1 'polypeptide(L)'
;MNTKAVNSAADVIHAALTQNRRAISIALALDSAQLLQSPETAAELERLRARVAELEAASEVDNETLDAAAEALRARPVAEVYAERARHGTPAERTAYRMLHADATDGEHYAVVHHDYRLGHDLPETGGTR
;
A
#
# COMPACT_ATOMS: atom_id res chain seq x y z
N MET A 1 22.30 35.76 -8.11
CA MET A 1 20.87 35.90 -8.48
C MET A 1 20.61 34.99 -9.67
N ASN A 2 19.73 34.00 -9.54
CA ASN A 2 19.46 33.03 -10.61
C ASN A 2 18.48 33.64 -11.63
N THR A 3 19.02 34.16 -12.74
CA THR A 3 18.23 34.85 -13.77
C THR A 3 17.17 33.96 -14.42
N LYS A 4 17.43 32.65 -14.52
CA LYS A 4 16.44 31.70 -15.04
C LYS A 4 15.21 31.61 -14.14
N ALA A 5 15.42 31.45 -12.83
CA ALA A 5 14.32 31.37 -11.86
C ALA A 5 13.49 32.65 -11.82
N VAL A 6 14.15 33.81 -11.91
CA VAL A 6 13.47 35.12 -11.97
C VAL A 6 12.62 35.25 -13.23
N ASN A 7 13.15 34.86 -14.40
CA ASN A 7 12.39 34.89 -15.65
C ASN A 7 11.19 33.92 -15.62
N SER A 8 11.39 32.68 -15.12
CA SER A 8 10.30 31.72 -14.93
C SER A 8 9.19 32.27 -14.02
N ALA A 9 9.54 32.94 -12.93
CA ALA A 9 8.55 33.55 -12.04
C ALA A 9 7.79 34.69 -12.72
N ALA A 10 8.47 35.52 -13.51
CA ALA A 10 7.83 36.58 -14.28
C ALA A 10 6.82 36.02 -15.29
N ASP A 11 7.16 34.94 -15.99
CA ASP A 11 6.26 34.28 -16.95
C ASP A 11 5.00 33.72 -16.27
N VAL A 12 5.16 33.06 -15.12
CA VAL A 12 4.03 32.53 -14.32
C VAL A 12 3.12 33.65 -13.84
N ILE A 13 3.69 34.75 -13.33
CA ILE A 13 2.93 35.93 -12.90
C ILE A 13 2.18 36.53 -14.09
N HIS A 14 2.86 36.73 -15.22
CA HIS A 14 2.25 37.31 -16.42
C HIS A 14 1.08 36.45 -16.95
N ALA A 15 1.26 35.13 -17.03
CA ALA A 15 0.22 34.20 -17.43
C ALA A 15 -0.99 34.24 -16.49
N ALA A 16 -0.76 34.30 -15.18
CA ALA A 16 -1.83 34.37 -14.18
C ALA A 16 -2.57 35.71 -14.20
N LEU A 17 -1.86 36.82 -14.41
CA LEU A 17 -2.46 38.15 -14.58
C LEU A 17 -3.32 38.22 -15.85
N THR A 18 -2.89 37.59 -16.94
CA THR A 18 -3.66 37.51 -18.19
C THR A 18 -4.98 36.75 -18.00
N GLN A 19 -5.01 35.79 -17.07
CA GLN A 19 -6.21 35.06 -16.66
C GLN A 19 -7.03 35.79 -15.57
N ASN A 20 -6.67 37.02 -15.20
CA ASN A 20 -7.30 37.81 -14.16
C ASN A 20 -7.38 37.08 -12.79
N ARG A 21 -6.33 36.30 -12.47
CA ARG A 21 -6.23 35.53 -11.23
C ARG A 21 -5.98 36.46 -10.05
N ARG A 22 -6.52 36.09 -8.87
CA ARG A 22 -6.26 36.81 -7.61
C ARG A 22 -4.84 36.54 -7.12
N ALA A 23 -4.30 37.45 -6.31
CA ALA A 23 -2.96 37.34 -5.73
C ALA A 23 -2.70 35.99 -5.02
N ILE A 24 -3.69 35.47 -4.29
CA ILE A 24 -3.59 34.14 -3.64
C ILE A 24 -3.36 33.02 -4.66
N SER A 25 -4.07 33.06 -5.79
CA SER A 25 -3.90 32.06 -6.85
C SER A 25 -2.54 32.18 -7.54
N ILE A 26 -1.99 33.40 -7.65
CA ILE A 26 -0.64 33.63 -8.19
C ILE A 26 0.41 33.04 -7.23
N ALA A 27 0.26 33.29 -5.92
CA ALA A 27 1.15 32.73 -4.91
C ALA A 27 1.14 31.20 -4.93
N LEU A 28 -0.05 30.58 -5.02
CA LEU A 28 -0.20 29.13 -5.17
C LEU A 28 0.45 28.60 -6.46
N ALA A 29 0.31 29.32 -7.57
CA ALA A 29 0.95 28.92 -8.83
C ALA A 29 2.49 28.95 -8.72
N LEU A 30 3.05 30.01 -8.13
CA LEU A 30 4.50 30.13 -7.91
C LEU A 30 5.02 29.07 -6.93
N ASP A 31 4.26 28.76 -5.87
CA ASP A 31 4.59 27.72 -4.91
C ASP A 31 4.55 26.33 -5.54
N SER A 32 3.51 26.03 -6.34
CA SER A 32 3.40 24.78 -7.09
C SER A 32 4.50 24.59 -8.14
N ALA A 33 4.98 25.70 -8.72
CA ALA A 33 6.14 25.72 -9.61
C ALA A 33 7.48 25.68 -8.84
N GLN A 34 7.44 25.63 -7.51
CA GLN A 34 8.60 25.59 -6.61
C GLN A 34 9.51 26.84 -6.72
N LEU A 35 8.96 27.97 -7.19
CA LEU A 35 9.70 29.21 -7.44
C LEU A 35 9.87 30.09 -6.19
N LEU A 36 9.18 29.77 -5.10
CA LEU A 36 9.29 30.47 -3.81
C LEU A 36 10.28 29.80 -2.85
N GLN A 37 10.85 28.65 -3.22
CA GLN A 37 11.76 27.90 -2.38
C GLN A 37 13.17 28.51 -2.42
N SER A 38 13.89 28.43 -1.30
CA SER A 38 15.32 28.74 -1.29
C SER A 38 16.07 27.69 -2.13
N PRO A 39 17.24 28.03 -2.72
CA PRO A 39 18.00 27.06 -3.51
C PRO A 39 18.42 25.84 -2.69
N GLU A 40 18.65 26.00 -1.38
CA GLU A 40 18.95 24.91 -0.46
C GLU A 40 17.76 23.97 -0.28
N THR A 41 16.55 24.54 -0.15
CA THR A 41 15.30 23.76 -0.02
C THR A 41 15.00 23.00 -1.30
N ALA A 42 15.19 23.64 -2.47
CA ALA A 42 14.99 22.99 -3.76
C ALA A 42 15.96 21.83 -3.97
N ALA A 43 17.24 22.01 -3.63
CA ALA A 43 18.25 20.96 -3.71
C ALA A 43 17.95 19.79 -2.77
N GLU A 44 17.46 20.07 -1.55
CA GLU A 44 17.05 19.02 -0.62
C GLU A 44 15.85 18.23 -1.13
N LEU A 45 14.86 18.91 -1.69
CA LEU A 45 13.68 18.28 -2.24
C LEU A 45 14.05 17.37 -3.44
N GLU A 46 14.98 17.79 -4.28
CA GLU A 46 15.54 16.96 -5.36
C GLU A 46 16.25 15.71 -4.82
N ARG A 47 17.08 15.86 -3.78
CA ARG A 47 17.73 14.72 -3.10
C ARG A 47 16.71 13.74 -2.53
N LEU A 48 15.67 14.25 -1.86
CA LEU A 48 14.61 13.42 -1.28
C LEU A 48 13.82 12.68 -2.36
N ARG A 49 13.49 13.34 -3.47
CA ARG A 49 12.82 12.69 -4.62
C ARG A 49 13.67 11.56 -5.20
N ALA A 50 14.98 11.79 -5.38
CA ALA A 50 15.89 10.75 -5.85
C ALA A 50 15.96 9.57 -4.88
N ARG A 51 15.99 9.84 -3.56
CA ARG A 51 16.00 8.78 -2.54
C ARG A 51 14.71 7.98 -2.52
N VAL A 52 13.55 8.62 -2.69
CA VAL A 52 12.26 7.92 -2.80
C VAL A 52 12.24 7.01 -4.01
N ALA A 53 12.66 7.49 -5.19
CA ALA A 53 12.71 6.68 -6.40
C ALA A 53 13.64 5.46 -6.25
N GLU A 54 14.79 5.61 -5.59
CA GLU A 54 15.69 4.50 -5.28
C GLU A 54 15.02 3.46 -4.35
N LEU A 55 14.32 3.92 -3.31
CA LEU A 55 13.63 3.05 -2.36
C LEU A 55 12.43 2.33 -2.99
N GLU A 56 11.68 3.00 -3.86
CA GLU A 56 10.57 2.40 -4.62
C GLU A 56 11.10 1.30 -5.55
N ALA A 57 12.17 1.58 -6.30
CA ALA A 57 12.81 0.57 -7.15
C ALA A 57 13.33 -0.63 -6.36
N ALA A 58 13.91 -0.41 -5.17
CA ALA A 58 14.34 -1.49 -4.30
C ALA A 58 13.14 -2.32 -3.77
N SER A 59 12.05 -1.66 -3.38
CA SER A 59 10.84 -2.34 -2.90
C SER A 59 10.13 -3.15 -3.99
N GLU A 60 10.15 -2.69 -5.25
CA GLU A 60 9.58 -3.43 -6.37
C GLU A 60 10.31 -4.75 -6.60
N VAL A 61 11.65 -4.75 -6.50
CA VAL A 61 12.47 -5.96 -6.57
C VAL A 61 12.12 -6.93 -5.44
N ASP A 62 12.01 -6.43 -4.21
CA ASP A 62 11.64 -7.26 -3.07
C ASP A 62 10.24 -7.87 -3.24
N ASN A 63 9.26 -7.11 -3.71
CA ASN A 63 7.91 -7.60 -3.95
C ASN A 63 7.87 -8.71 -5.02
N GLU A 64 8.64 -8.57 -6.11
CA GLU A 64 8.75 -9.63 -7.13
C GLU A 64 9.32 -10.92 -6.54
N THR A 65 10.34 -10.83 -5.68
CA THR A 65 10.89 -12.02 -5.00
C THR A 65 9.89 -12.66 -4.03
N LEU A 66 9.11 -11.85 -3.32
CA LEU A 66 8.07 -12.32 -2.42
C LEU A 66 6.92 -12.99 -3.19
N ASP A 67 6.53 -12.43 -4.33
CA ASP A 67 5.50 -13.02 -5.18
C ASP A 67 5.95 -14.35 -5.79
N ALA A 68 7.19 -14.43 -6.27
CA ALA A 68 7.77 -15.69 -6.75
C ALA A 68 7.84 -16.74 -5.64
N ALA A 69 8.24 -16.35 -4.41
CA ALA A 69 8.25 -17.24 -3.26
C ALA A 69 6.84 -17.69 -2.86
N ALA A 70 5.86 -16.79 -2.92
CA ALA A 70 4.46 -17.11 -2.65
C ALA A 70 3.89 -18.07 -3.70
N GLU A 71 4.21 -17.88 -4.98
CA GLU A 71 3.82 -18.79 -6.05
C GLU A 71 4.46 -20.17 -5.89
N ALA A 72 5.76 -20.22 -5.58
CA ALA A 72 6.45 -21.47 -5.27
C ALA A 72 5.79 -22.19 -4.09
N LEU A 73 5.39 -21.47 -3.04
CA LEU A 73 4.68 -22.06 -1.90
C LEU A 73 3.28 -22.59 -2.28
N ARG A 74 2.54 -21.88 -3.15
CA ARG A 74 1.22 -22.33 -3.65
C ARG A 74 1.33 -23.58 -4.53
N ALA A 75 2.40 -23.71 -5.30
CA ALA A 75 2.64 -24.88 -6.16
C ALA A 75 3.06 -26.13 -5.37
N ARG A 76 3.47 -25.99 -4.10
CA ARG A 76 3.88 -27.12 -3.27
C ARG A 76 2.67 -27.94 -2.81
N PRO A 77 2.73 -29.28 -2.90
CA PRO A 77 1.72 -30.14 -2.31
C PRO A 77 1.58 -29.83 -0.82
N VAL A 78 0.35 -29.60 -0.38
CA VAL A 78 0.01 -29.28 1.02
C VAL A 78 0.59 -30.33 1.99
N ALA A 79 0.65 -31.61 1.58
CA ALA A 79 1.26 -32.68 2.35
C ALA A 79 2.76 -32.48 2.64
N GLU A 80 3.51 -31.90 1.70
CA GLU A 80 4.95 -31.62 1.88
C GLU A 80 5.19 -30.44 2.81
N VAL A 81 4.39 -29.38 2.67
CA VAL A 81 4.44 -28.21 3.56
C VAL A 81 4.15 -28.62 5.01
N TYR A 82 3.18 -29.52 5.20
CA TYR A 82 2.86 -30.07 6.52
C TYR A 82 3.94 -31.01 7.06
N ALA A 83 4.56 -31.84 6.21
CA ALA A 83 5.68 -32.69 6.62
C ALA A 83 6.90 -31.86 7.06
N GLU A 84 7.19 -30.75 6.38
CA GLU A 84 8.26 -29.82 6.74
C GLU A 84 7.96 -29.11 8.07
N ARG A 85 6.75 -28.60 8.24
CA ARG A 85 6.33 -27.97 9.51
C ARG A 85 6.35 -28.96 10.69
N ALA A 86 6.03 -30.22 10.46
CA ALA A 86 6.15 -31.28 11.47
C ALA A 86 7.61 -31.61 11.84
N ARG A 87 8.58 -31.36 10.95
CA ARG A 87 10.02 -31.52 11.22
C ARG A 87 10.59 -30.35 12.03
N HIS A 88 10.17 -29.12 11.71
CA HIS A 88 10.71 -27.90 12.30
C HIS A 88 9.90 -27.33 13.48
N GLY A 89 8.68 -27.81 13.70
CA GLY A 89 7.85 -27.39 14.82
C GLY A 89 8.40 -27.88 16.16
N THR A 90 8.25 -27.04 17.19
CA THR A 90 8.49 -27.40 18.58
C THR A 90 7.59 -28.57 19.01
N PRO A 91 7.95 -29.33 20.07
CA PRO A 91 7.09 -30.39 20.60
C PRO A 91 5.65 -29.93 20.88
N ALA A 92 5.48 -28.69 21.34
CA ALA A 92 4.17 -28.08 21.59
C ALA A 92 3.37 -27.84 20.30
N GLU A 93 4.00 -27.27 19.27
CA GLU A 93 3.37 -27.04 17.96
C GLU A 93 3.00 -28.36 17.27
N ARG A 94 3.87 -29.38 17.37
CA ARG A 94 3.58 -30.72 16.83
C ARG A 94 2.39 -31.37 17.53
N THR A 95 2.23 -31.12 18.83
CA THR A 95 1.11 -31.64 19.63
C THR A 95 -0.19 -30.91 19.30
N ALA A 96 -0.17 -29.58 19.27
CA ALA A 96 -1.32 -28.77 18.86
C ALA A 96 -1.79 -29.12 17.44
N TYR A 97 -0.85 -29.33 16.52
CA TYR A 97 -1.15 -29.72 15.15
C TYR A 97 -1.79 -31.12 15.06
N ARG A 98 -1.30 -32.09 15.86
CA ARG A 98 -1.90 -33.44 15.92
C ARG A 98 -3.31 -33.41 16.48
N MET A 99 -3.59 -32.57 17.47
CA MET A 99 -4.93 -32.42 18.07
C MET A 99 -5.91 -31.80 17.07
N LEU A 100 -5.52 -30.73 16.38
CA LEU A 100 -6.37 -30.06 15.38
C LEU A 100 -6.73 -30.95 14.19
N HIS A 101 -5.82 -31.86 13.78
CA HIS A 101 -6.05 -32.74 12.64
C HIS A 101 -6.64 -34.10 12.99
N ALA A 102 -6.56 -34.52 14.25
CA ALA A 102 -7.28 -35.71 14.72
C ALA A 102 -8.80 -35.47 14.76
N ASP A 103 -9.23 -34.24 15.04
CA ASP A 103 -10.66 -33.87 15.04
C ASP A 103 -11.21 -33.58 13.63
N ALA A 104 -10.35 -33.33 12.64
CA ALA A 104 -10.76 -33.02 11.27
C ALA A 104 -11.16 -34.26 10.44
N THR A 105 -10.90 -35.47 10.94
CA THR A 105 -11.23 -36.74 10.25
C THR A 105 -12.69 -37.18 10.37
N ASP A 106 -13.49 -36.55 11.22
CA ASP A 106 -14.94 -36.74 11.20
C ASP A 106 -15.57 -35.73 10.23
N GLY A 107 -15.69 -36.16 8.96
CA GLY A 107 -16.27 -35.43 7.84
C GLY A 107 -17.74 -34.98 7.99
N GLU A 108 -18.29 -35.01 9.21
CA GLU A 108 -19.62 -34.52 9.54
C GLU A 108 -19.61 -33.10 10.13
N HIS A 109 -18.48 -32.62 10.67
CA HIS A 109 -18.45 -31.31 11.34
C HIS A 109 -18.44 -30.10 10.39
N TYR A 110 -17.97 -30.25 9.15
CA TYR A 110 -18.02 -29.15 8.16
C TYR A 110 -19.43 -28.89 7.60
N ALA A 111 -20.33 -29.87 7.65
CA ALA A 111 -21.70 -29.69 7.17
C ALA A 111 -22.62 -28.97 8.18
N VAL A 112 -22.29 -29.00 9.48
CA VAL A 112 -23.17 -28.50 10.54
C VAL A 112 -22.95 -27.01 10.85
N VAL A 113 -21.77 -26.45 10.56
CA VAL A 113 -21.42 -25.07 11.00
C VAL A 113 -21.48 -24.04 9.86
N HIS A 114 -21.48 -24.46 8.60
CA HIS A 114 -21.79 -23.57 7.48
C HIS A 114 -23.30 -23.42 7.32
N HIS A 115 -23.92 -22.70 8.26
CA HIS A 115 -25.22 -22.12 7.99
C HIS A 115 -25.14 -21.28 6.72
N ASP A 116 -26.09 -21.53 5.84
CA ASP A 116 -26.43 -20.77 4.64
C ASP A 116 -26.54 -19.27 5.01
N TYR A 117 -25.42 -18.56 4.96
CA TYR A 117 -25.42 -17.10 5.03
C TYR A 117 -26.00 -16.61 3.70
N ARG A 118 -27.34 -16.56 3.63
CA ARG A 118 -28.04 -15.70 2.68
C ARG A 118 -27.66 -14.26 3.01
N LEU A 119 -26.62 -13.78 2.33
CA LEU A 119 -26.25 -12.38 2.25
C LEU A 119 -27.43 -11.60 1.65
N GLY A 120 -28.15 -10.89 2.52
CA GLY A 120 -29.14 -9.90 2.12
C GLY A 120 -30.49 -10.13 2.77
N HIS A 121 -30.68 -9.58 3.97
CA HIS A 121 -31.82 -8.68 4.23
C HIS A 121 -31.87 -8.10 5.66
N ASP A 122 -31.05 -8.55 6.60
CA ASP A 122 -31.17 -8.12 8.01
C ASP A 122 -30.05 -7.16 8.47
N LEU A 123 -29.78 -6.10 7.70
CA LEU A 123 -29.12 -4.93 8.30
C LEU A 123 -30.22 -4.01 8.85
N PRO A 124 -30.17 -3.61 10.14
CA PRO A 124 -31.14 -2.67 10.67
C PRO A 124 -31.03 -1.33 9.94
N GLU A 125 -32.17 -0.76 9.57
CA GLU A 125 -32.25 0.58 9.00
C GLU A 125 -31.58 1.56 9.97
N THR A 126 -30.42 2.10 9.59
CA THR A 126 -29.78 3.18 10.33
C THR A 126 -30.69 4.40 10.22
N GLY A 127 -31.52 4.60 11.24
CA GLY A 127 -32.50 5.67 11.35
C GLY A 127 -31.86 7.03 11.11
N GLY A 128 -32.03 7.53 9.88
CA GLY A 128 -31.83 8.93 9.55
C GLY A 128 -33.12 9.70 9.84
N THR A 129 -33.18 10.38 10.98
CA THR A 129 -34.15 11.45 11.18
C THR A 129 -33.55 12.78 10.77
N ARG A 130 -34.27 13.44 9.86
CA ARG A 130 -34.11 14.82 9.38
C ARG A 130 -34.15 15.86 10.50
#